data_AF-A0A1L4BVU4-F1
#
_entry.id   AF-A0A1L4BVU4-F1
#
_cell.length_a   1.000
_cell.length_b   1.000
_cell.length_c   1.000
_cell.angle_alpha   90.00
_cell.angle_beta   90.00
_cell.angle_gamma   90.00
#
_symmetry.space_group_name_H-M   'P 1'
#
loop_
_entity.id
_entity.type
_entity.pdbx_description
1 polymer ?
#
loop_
_entity_poly.entity_id
_entity_poly.type
_entity_poly.pdbx_seq_one_letter_code
_entity_poly.pdbx_strand_id
1 'polypeptide(L)'
;MPITIASIKQNLDGQLGKQIKLTAQAGRKKTTERKGILTDTFPAVFIVELNKEENAFERVSYSYADVLTQTVELEFLGNEI
;
A
#
# COMPACT_ATOMS: atom_id res chain seq x y z
N MET A 1 -11.39 3.10 -18.40
CA MET A 1 -10.02 3.68 -18.38
C MET A 1 -9.07 2.58 -17.90
N PRO A 2 -7.95 2.32 -18.58
CA PRO A 2 -6.97 1.33 -18.10
C PRO A 2 -6.34 1.80 -16.79
N ILE A 3 -5.99 0.87 -15.91
CA ILE A 3 -5.21 1.15 -14.71
C ILE A 3 -3.77 1.45 -15.16
N THR A 4 -3.28 2.64 -14.85
CA THR A 4 -1.92 3.10 -15.16
C THR A 4 -1.17 3.44 -13.89
N ILE A 5 0.16 3.47 -13.94
CA ILE A 5 1.00 3.96 -12.83
C ILE A 5 0.57 5.36 -12.38
N ALA A 6 0.29 6.25 -13.33
CA ALA A 6 -0.14 7.62 -13.04
C ALA A 6 -1.48 7.65 -12.30
N SER A 7 -2.47 6.84 -12.72
CA SER A 7 -3.76 6.78 -12.04
C SER A 7 -3.68 6.15 -10.65
N ILE A 8 -2.81 5.15 -10.45
CA ILE A 8 -2.56 4.56 -9.12
C ILE A 8 -1.94 5.63 -8.22
N LYS A 9 -0.89 6.32 -8.69
CA LYS A 9 -0.26 7.40 -7.93
C LYS A 9 -1.27 8.48 -7.54
N GLN A 10 -2.05 8.99 -8.49
CA GLN A 10 -3.06 10.02 -8.21
C GLN A 10 -4.10 9.56 -7.19
N ASN A 11 -4.51 8.29 -7.23
CA ASN A 11 -5.42 7.73 -6.24
C ASN A 11 -4.78 7.71 -4.84
N LEU A 12 -3.51 7.30 -4.72
CA LEU A 12 -2.81 7.28 -3.43
C LEU A 12 -2.52 8.68 -2.89
N ASP A 13 -2.16 9.63 -3.76
CA ASP A 13 -1.95 11.04 -3.38
C ASP A 13 -3.21 11.62 -2.70
N GLY A 14 -4.41 11.25 -3.17
CA GLY A 14 -5.69 11.69 -2.60
C GLY A 14 -6.12 10.96 -1.32
N GLN A 15 -5.32 10.00 -0.84
CA GLN A 15 -5.66 9.16 0.31
C GLN A 15 -4.58 9.11 1.39
N LEU A 16 -3.63 10.06 1.35
CA LEU A 16 -2.65 10.25 2.42
C LEU A 16 -3.33 10.42 3.79
N GLY A 17 -2.71 9.86 4.83
CA GLY A 17 -3.21 9.84 6.20
C GLY A 17 -4.27 8.76 6.49
N LYS A 18 -4.75 8.02 5.47
CA LYS A 18 -5.75 6.97 5.68
C LYS A 18 -5.11 5.65 6.10
N GLN A 19 -5.87 4.89 6.89
CA GLN A 19 -5.51 3.54 7.28
C GLN A 19 -5.76 2.56 6.13
N ILE A 20 -4.79 1.69 5.89
CA ILE A 20 -4.82 0.68 4.84
C ILE A 20 -4.43 -0.69 5.37
N LYS A 21 -4.94 -1.72 4.69
CA LYS A 21 -4.44 -3.09 4.74
C LYS A 21 -3.63 -3.34 3.46
N LEU A 22 -2.45 -3.92 3.64
CA LEU A 22 -1.53 -4.35 2.59
C LEU A 22 -1.48 -5.87 2.57
N THR A 23 -1.61 -6.47 1.39
CA THR A 23 -1.34 -7.90 1.17
C THR A 23 -0.24 -8.03 0.14
N ALA A 24 0.95 -8.50 0.55
CA ALA A 24 2.11 -8.64 -0.33
C ALA A 24 2.49 -10.10 -0.54
N GLN A 25 2.88 -10.46 -1.76
CA GLN A 25 3.43 -11.79 -2.06
C GLN A 25 4.89 -11.88 -1.61
N ALA A 26 5.15 -12.61 -0.53
CA ALA A 26 6.50 -12.84 0.00
C ALA A 26 7.18 -14.09 -0.62
N GLY A 27 6.56 -14.73 -1.60
CA GLY A 27 7.08 -15.89 -2.33
C GLY A 27 5.97 -16.75 -2.95
N ARG A 28 6.34 -17.89 -3.55
CA ARG A 28 5.44 -18.76 -4.34
C ARG A 28 4.20 -19.30 -3.63
N LYS A 29 4.19 -19.31 -2.29
CA LYS A 29 3.07 -19.82 -1.46
C LYS A 29 2.79 -18.98 -0.22
N LYS A 30 3.41 -17.81 -0.09
CA LYS A 30 3.35 -17.03 1.15
C LYS A 30 2.93 -15.60 0.85
N THR A 31 1.80 -15.21 1.41
CA THR A 31 1.36 -13.82 1.48
C THR A 31 1.65 -13.27 2.87
N THR A 32 1.85 -11.96 2.96
CA THR A 32 1.99 -11.25 4.23
C THR A 32 0.96 -10.13 4.25
N GLU A 33 0.15 -10.11 5.31
CA GLU A 33 -0.82 -9.06 5.54
C GLU A 33 -0.31 -8.09 6.61
N ARG A 34 -0.44 -6.79 6.38
CA ARG A 34 -0.04 -5.74 7.33
C ARG A 34 -1.04 -4.60 7.31
N LYS A 35 -1.22 -3.95 8.46
CA LYS A 35 -2.00 -2.73 8.58
C LYS A 35 -1.08 -1.55 8.88
N GLY A 36 -1.43 -0.39 8.33
CA GLY A 36 -0.66 0.83 8.55
C GLY A 36 -1.38 2.06 8.01
N ILE A 37 -0.71 3.20 8.11
CA ILE A 37 -1.16 4.49 7.60
C ILE A 37 -0.36 4.82 6.34
N LEU A 38 -1.04 5.18 5.25
CA LEU A 38 -0.39 5.73 4.06
C LEU A 38 0.15 7.13 4.39
N THR A 39 1.46 7.30 4.54
CA THR A 39 2.04 8.58 5.03
C THR A 39 2.52 9.47 3.91
N ASP A 40 3.18 8.90 2.89
CA ASP A 40 3.86 9.68 1.86
C ASP A 40 3.75 9.01 0.49
N THR A 41 3.78 9.83 -0.55
CA THR A 41 3.91 9.40 -1.94
C THR A 41 5.08 10.14 -2.61
N PHE A 42 5.85 9.39 -3.38
CA PHE A 42 7.00 9.87 -4.14
C PHE A 42 6.84 9.51 -5.63
N PRO A 43 7.69 9.99 -6.55
CA PRO A 43 7.51 9.70 -7.97
C PRO A 43 7.41 8.21 -8.33
N ALA A 44 8.08 7.31 -7.59
CA ALA A 44 8.13 5.88 -7.90
C ALA A 44 7.53 4.96 -6.82
N VAL A 45 7.37 5.44 -5.59
CA VAL A 45 7.01 4.62 -4.43
C VAL A 45 6.09 5.38 -3.49
N PHE A 46 5.37 4.66 -2.63
CA PHE A 46 4.62 5.20 -1.51
C PHE A 46 5.08 4.57 -0.20
N ILE A 47 4.88 5.28 0.90
CA ILE A 47 5.33 4.88 2.24
C ILE A 47 4.13 4.60 3.13
N VAL A 48 4.22 3.50 3.88
CA VAL A 48 3.22 3.10 4.86
C VAL A 48 3.89 2.91 6.21
N GLU A 49 3.42 3.67 7.19
CA GLU A 49 3.83 3.50 8.58
C GLU A 49 3.02 2.37 9.21
N LEU A 50 3.70 1.35 9.70
CA LEU A 50 3.09 0.14 10.23
C LEU A 50 2.82 0.28 11.72
N ASN A 51 1.79 -0.43 12.20
CA ASN A 51 1.57 -0.54 13.64
C ASN A 51 2.75 -1.30 14.29
N LYS A 52 3.49 -0.61 15.19
CA LYS A 52 4.68 -1.11 15.87
C LYS A 52 4.37 -2.26 16.85
N GLU A 53 3.13 -2.38 17.32
CA GLU A 53 2.72 -3.49 18.20
C GLU A 53 2.60 -4.82 17.44
N GLU A 54 2.35 -4.76 16.12
CA GLU A 54 2.09 -5.95 15.28
C GLU A 54 3.26 -6.28 14.33
N ASN A 55 4.25 -5.39 14.17
CA ASN A 55 5.28 -5.52 13.14
C ASN A 55 6.69 -5.18 13.66
N ALA A 56 7.69 -5.96 13.24
CA ALA A 56 9.10 -5.75 13.59
C ALA A 56 9.76 -4.51 12.94
N PHE A 57 9.08 -3.87 12.00
CA PHE A 57 9.57 -2.71 11.25
C PHE A 57 8.57 -1.57 11.32
N GLU A 58 9.06 -0.33 11.44
CA GLU A 58 8.22 0.85 11.61
C GLU A 58 7.56 1.30 10.29
N ARG A 59 8.22 1.11 9.15
CA ARG A 59 7.76 1.59 7.84
C ARG A 59 8.07 0.60 6.73
N VAL A 60 7.24 0.60 5.70
CA VAL A 60 7.48 -0.12 4.45
C VAL A 60 7.24 0.81 3.26
N SER A 61 7.90 0.51 2.15
CA SER A 61 7.71 1.20 0.88
C SER A 61 7.39 0.19 -0.21
N TYR A 62 6.43 0.52 -1.08
CA TYR A 62 6.13 -0.25 -2.28
C TYR A 62 6.06 0.67 -3.50
N SER A 63 6.30 0.11 -4.68
CA SER A 63 6.17 0.83 -5.93
C SER A 63 4.73 0.81 -6.45
N TYR A 64 4.39 1.77 -7.31
CA TYR A 64 3.11 1.72 -8.03
C TYR A 64 3.04 0.54 -9.01
N ALA A 65 4.20 0.07 -9.47
CA ALA A 65 4.29 -1.12 -10.31
C ALA A 65 3.86 -2.36 -9.53
N ASP A 66 4.20 -2.47 -8.24
CA ASP A 66 3.79 -3.60 -7.42
C ASP A 66 2.25 -3.74 -7.33
N VAL A 67 1.57 -2.59 -7.21
CA VAL A 67 0.11 -2.52 -7.24
C VAL A 67 -0.43 -2.88 -8.63
N LEU A 68 0.17 -2.33 -9.68
CA LEU A 68 -0.22 -2.62 -11.06
C LEU A 68 -0.08 -4.10 -11.41
N THR A 69 0.98 -4.75 -10.91
CA THR A 69 1.28 -6.17 -11.15
C THR A 69 0.66 -7.10 -10.12
N GLN A 70 -0.15 -6.59 -9.18
CA GLN A 70 -0.81 -7.35 -8.12
C GLN A 70 0.16 -8.14 -7.23
N THR A 71 1.42 -7.71 -7.14
CA THR A 71 2.37 -8.26 -6.15
C THR A 71 2.07 -7.68 -4.77
N VAL A 72 1.42 -6.52 -4.73
CA VAL A 72 0.88 -5.86 -3.55
C VAL A 72 -0.56 -5.43 -3.80
N GLU A 73 -1.46 -5.85 -2.94
CA GLU A 73 -2.85 -5.40 -2.92
C GLU A 73 -3.08 -4.42 -1.76
N LEU A 74 -3.96 -3.46 -1.98
CA LEU A 74 -4.25 -2.35 -1.07
C LEU A 74 -5.76 -2.29 -0.80
N GLU A 75 -6.14 -2.15 0.46
CA GLU A 75 -7.51 -1.94 0.88
C GLU A 75 -7.57 -0.78 1.90
N PHE A 76 -8.44 0.20 1.68
CA PHE A 76 -8.60 1.35 2.57
C PHE A 76 -9.65 1.03 3.65
N LEU A 77 -9.25 1.06 4.93
CA LEU A 77 -10.04 0.58 6.07
C LEU A 77 -11.01 1.62 6.67
N GLY A 78 -11.40 2.64 5.90
CA GLY A 78 -12.24 3.75 6.39
C GLY A 78 -13.23 4.29 5.35
N ASN A 79 -13.48 3.52 4.29
CA ASN A 79 -14.57 3.82 3.36
C ASN A 79 -15.73 2.86 3.66
N GLU A 80 -16.43 3.08 4.77
CA GLU A 80 -17.81 2.62 4.90
C GLU A 80 -18.67 3.55 4.03
N ILE A 81 -19.38 2.98 3.05
CA ILE A 81 -20.50 3.65 2.39
C ILE A 81 -21.74 3.43 3.25
#